data_AF-A0A2V6KWB4-F1
#
_entry.id   AF-A0A2V6KWB4-F1
#
_cell.length_a   1.000
_cell.length_b   1.000
_cell.length_c   1.000
_cell.angle_alpha   90.00
_cell.angle_beta   90.00
_cell.angle_gamma   90.00
#
_symmetry.space_group_name_H-M   'P 1'
#
loop_
_entity.id
_entity.type
_entity.pdbx_description
1 polymer ?
#
loop_
_entity_poly.entity_id
_entity_poly.type
_entity_poly.pdbx_seq_one_letter_code
_entity_poly.pdbx_strand_id
1 'polypeptide(L)'
;EKLWKQNANHPGVVHYLIHCYDYPALAQRGLAAAQSYDSIAPRVPHALHMPSHIFTRLGMWDESIAANQSSADASRAYAAMRHRDATEAEELHALDYMAYSYLQEAQDTKAKEIVDFAATVRKTNPELEFSGAYALAAIPTRYAFERNDWAAAAALTIPNLPHWSSFPFMEALIEYGHALGRAHIGDLDGARKAIARMRQLRDATKDPKFDYFKKHLEVQMRAASAWVAYGEGKKDEAVEMLRRSADAEDVLGKHPVSPGAFVPIREQLGSLFLELGRPKDAQREFEAALKIYPGRFRGLYGAALAAEQTGDKENAGRYYAKLAAQTAKSNGSRDELNHVRDYRAAHAEAAQVDGVASVRK
;
A
#
# COMPACT_ATOMS: atom_id res chain seq x y z
N GLU A 1 21.92 17.70 -2.57
CA GLU A 1 21.53 19.09 -2.95
C GLU A 1 22.64 19.89 -3.61
N LYS A 2 23.80 20.12 -2.96
CA LYS A 2 24.91 20.92 -3.56
C LYS A 2 25.36 20.40 -4.93
N LEU A 3 25.53 19.08 -5.06
CA LEU A 3 25.88 18.44 -6.34
C LEU A 3 24.82 18.63 -7.42
N TRP A 4 23.54 18.72 -7.05
CA TRP A 4 22.45 18.88 -8.02
C TRP A 4 22.43 20.29 -8.59
N LYS A 5 22.72 21.32 -7.78
CA LYS A 5 22.90 22.70 -8.28
C LYS A 5 24.04 22.81 -9.31
N GLN A 6 25.08 21.98 -9.16
CA GLN A 6 26.24 21.97 -10.06
C GLN A 6 26.04 21.06 -11.28
N ASN A 7 25.20 20.02 -11.15
CA ASN A 7 25.00 18.98 -12.14
C ASN A 7 23.51 18.66 -12.24
N ALA A 8 22.72 19.64 -12.70
CA ALA A 8 21.26 19.59 -12.67
C ALA A 8 20.67 18.35 -13.37
N ASN A 9 21.33 17.88 -14.42
CA ASN A 9 20.89 16.78 -15.26
C ASN A 9 21.71 15.48 -15.06
N HIS A 10 22.50 15.36 -13.99
CA HIS A 10 23.26 14.14 -13.76
C HIS A 10 22.35 13.06 -13.15
N PRO A 11 22.08 11.94 -13.86
CA PRO A 11 21.05 10.98 -13.45
C PRO A 11 21.31 10.39 -12.06
N GLY A 12 22.56 10.04 -11.75
CA GLY A 12 22.94 9.54 -10.43
C GLY A 12 22.67 10.52 -9.29
N VAL A 13 22.81 11.84 -9.50
CA VAL A 13 22.61 12.83 -8.44
C VAL A 13 21.13 12.96 -8.12
N VAL A 14 20.28 13.02 -9.15
CA VAL A 14 18.82 13.08 -9.01
C VAL A 14 18.29 11.78 -8.39
N HIS A 15 18.80 10.63 -8.82
CA HIS A 15 18.49 9.32 -8.26
C HIS A 15 18.74 9.25 -6.74
N TYR A 16 19.95 9.59 -6.29
CA TYR A 16 20.27 9.56 -4.85
C TYR A 16 19.46 10.59 -4.06
N LEU A 17 19.16 11.75 -4.63
CA LEU A 17 18.28 12.73 -3.97
C LEU A 17 16.89 12.14 -3.73
N ILE A 18 16.29 11.51 -4.74
CA ILE A 18 14.98 10.86 -4.61
C ILE A 18 15.00 9.83 -3.47
N HIS A 19 15.99 8.93 -3.43
CA HIS A 19 16.12 7.96 -2.35
C HIS A 19 16.31 8.60 -0.96
N CYS A 20 17.12 9.66 -0.85
CA CYS A 20 17.31 10.37 0.41
C CYS A 20 16.02 11.04 0.93
N TYR A 21 15.11 11.42 0.03
CA TYR A 21 13.83 12.04 0.40
C TYR A 21 12.67 11.04 0.45
N ASP A 22 12.86 9.76 0.14
CA ASP A 22 11.82 8.71 0.21
C ASP A 22 11.50 8.29 1.66
N TYR A 23 11.20 9.30 2.47
CA TYR A 23 10.80 9.22 3.86
C TYR A 23 9.65 10.23 4.08
N PRO A 24 8.54 9.87 4.77
CA PRO A 24 7.34 10.71 4.83
C PRO A 24 7.60 12.17 5.18
N ALA A 25 8.40 12.45 6.22
CA ALA A 25 8.70 13.81 6.66
C ALA A 25 9.56 14.63 5.67
N LEU A 26 10.21 13.96 4.71
CA LEU A 26 11.13 14.57 3.75
C LEU A 26 10.61 14.53 2.30
N ALA A 27 9.57 13.76 2.01
CA ALA A 27 9.09 13.50 0.65
C ALA A 27 8.82 14.77 -0.15
N GLN A 28 8.23 15.79 0.47
CA GLN A 28 7.93 17.05 -0.19
C GLN A 28 9.18 17.75 -0.76
N ARG A 29 10.36 17.58 -0.12
CA ARG A 29 11.63 18.13 -0.59
C ARG A 29 12.15 17.41 -1.84
N GLY A 30 11.75 16.16 -2.05
CA GLY A 30 12.12 15.36 -3.21
C GLY A 30 11.28 15.61 -4.45
N LEU A 31 10.17 16.35 -4.33
CA LEU A 31 9.22 16.51 -5.43
C LEU A 31 9.85 17.11 -6.70
N ALA A 32 10.65 18.16 -6.55
CA ALA A 32 11.32 18.80 -7.68
C ALA A 32 12.31 17.84 -8.38
N ALA A 33 12.99 16.97 -7.61
CA ALA A 33 13.88 15.96 -8.18
C ALA A 33 13.09 14.89 -8.94
N ALA A 34 12.00 14.39 -8.35
CA ALA A 34 11.10 13.42 -8.97
C ALA A 34 10.50 13.94 -10.29
N GLN A 35 10.01 15.18 -10.32
CA GLN A 35 9.44 15.82 -11.51
C GLN A 35 10.46 16.08 -12.64
N SER A 36 11.76 16.07 -12.34
CA SER A 36 12.80 16.31 -13.34
C SER A 36 13.38 15.03 -13.96
N TYR A 37 13.23 13.89 -13.29
CA TYR A 37 14.13 12.76 -13.54
C TYR A 37 13.81 11.99 -14.82
N ASP A 38 12.54 11.92 -15.20
CA ASP A 38 12.08 11.27 -16.43
C ASP A 38 12.71 11.90 -17.69
N SER A 39 12.85 13.22 -17.72
CA SER A 39 13.46 13.98 -18.81
C SER A 39 14.97 13.73 -18.96
N ILE A 40 15.64 13.31 -17.87
CA ILE A 40 17.09 13.11 -17.83
C ILE A 40 17.47 11.75 -18.42
N ALA A 41 16.66 10.71 -18.20
CA ALA A 41 16.94 9.35 -18.66
C ALA A 41 15.66 8.67 -19.21
N PRO A 42 15.09 9.17 -20.32
CA PRO A 42 13.73 8.83 -20.77
C PRO A 42 13.57 7.42 -21.37
N ARG A 43 14.65 6.63 -21.41
CA ARG A 43 14.66 5.25 -21.95
C ARG A 43 15.20 4.23 -20.97
N VAL A 44 15.46 4.63 -19.72
CA VAL A 44 15.97 3.72 -18.68
C VAL A 44 14.81 3.37 -17.75
N PRO A 45 14.35 2.10 -17.71
CA PRO A 45 13.18 1.70 -16.90
C PRO A 45 13.30 2.14 -15.45
N HIS A 46 14.42 1.82 -14.79
CA HIS A 46 14.67 2.22 -13.41
C HIS A 46 14.54 3.74 -13.21
N ALA A 47 15.13 4.55 -14.09
CA ALA A 47 15.05 6.01 -13.97
C ALA A 47 13.63 6.57 -14.13
N LEU A 48 12.83 5.97 -15.02
CA LEU A 48 11.42 6.31 -15.21
C LEU A 48 10.55 5.89 -14.02
N HIS A 49 10.92 4.81 -13.33
CA HIS A 49 10.22 4.34 -12.14
C HIS A 49 10.48 5.23 -10.91
N MET A 50 11.73 5.66 -10.72
CA MET A 50 12.17 6.35 -9.49
C MET A 50 11.31 7.53 -9.03
N PRO A 51 10.77 8.42 -9.89
CA PRO A 51 9.84 9.48 -9.47
C PRO A 51 8.64 8.96 -8.65
N SER A 52 8.15 7.76 -8.97
CA SER A 52 6.99 7.16 -8.32
C SER A 52 7.18 6.90 -6.82
N HIS A 53 8.43 6.78 -6.34
CA HIS A 53 8.73 6.72 -4.91
C HIS A 53 8.21 7.97 -4.19
N ILE A 54 8.52 9.17 -4.70
CA ILE A 54 8.08 10.42 -4.08
C ILE A 54 6.60 10.65 -4.34
N PHE A 55 6.10 10.37 -5.55
CA PHE A 55 4.69 10.53 -5.88
C PHE A 55 3.80 9.67 -4.97
N THR A 56 4.15 8.39 -4.78
CA THR A 56 3.48 7.48 -3.84
C THR A 56 3.50 8.02 -2.40
N ARG A 57 4.62 8.59 -1.95
CA ARG A 57 4.73 9.18 -0.60
C ARG A 57 3.84 10.40 -0.38
N LEU A 58 3.53 11.13 -1.45
CA LEU A 58 2.72 12.34 -1.39
C LEU A 58 1.24 12.08 -1.74
N GLY A 59 0.88 10.84 -2.07
CA GLY A 59 -0.47 10.50 -2.54
C GLY A 59 -0.78 11.06 -3.94
N MET A 60 0.26 11.28 -4.74
CA MET A 60 0.17 11.71 -6.14
C MET A 60 0.00 10.48 -7.04
N TRP A 61 -1.18 9.87 -6.96
CA TRP A 61 -1.44 8.55 -7.55
C TRP A 61 -1.38 8.56 -9.07
N ASP A 62 -1.89 9.62 -9.72
CA ASP A 62 -1.83 9.80 -11.17
C ASP A 62 -0.40 9.83 -11.71
N GLU A 63 0.46 10.64 -11.08
CA GLU A 63 1.86 10.77 -11.45
C GLU A 63 2.62 9.48 -11.18
N SER A 64 2.29 8.78 -10.09
CA SER A 64 2.83 7.44 -9.80
C SER A 64 2.43 6.43 -10.88
N ILE A 65 1.16 6.40 -11.30
CA ILE A 65 0.68 5.52 -12.37
C ILE A 65 1.41 5.82 -13.68
N ALA A 66 1.51 7.09 -14.07
CA ALA A 66 2.17 7.50 -15.31
C ALA A 66 3.66 7.14 -15.35
N ALA A 67 4.39 7.37 -14.25
CA ALA A 67 5.80 7.03 -14.12
C ALA A 67 6.03 5.52 -14.24
N ASN A 68 5.21 4.71 -13.55
CA ASN A 68 5.33 3.26 -13.58
C ASN A 68 4.92 2.63 -14.90
N GLN A 69 3.88 3.16 -15.56
CA GLN A 69 3.52 2.76 -16.92
C GLN A 69 4.68 2.99 -17.88
N SER A 70 5.29 4.20 -17.83
CA SER A 70 6.44 4.55 -18.67
C SER A 70 7.64 3.63 -18.42
N SER A 71 7.91 3.30 -17.15
CA SER A 71 8.96 2.33 -16.79
C SER A 71 8.68 0.93 -17.34
N ALA A 72 7.47 0.41 -17.12
CA ALA A 72 7.08 -0.91 -17.60
C ALA A 72 7.19 -1.01 -19.13
N ASP A 73 6.75 0.02 -19.86
CA ASP A 73 6.83 0.06 -21.31
C ASP A 73 8.27 0.15 -21.82
N ALA A 74 9.13 0.95 -21.17
CA ALA A 74 10.55 0.99 -21.48
C ALA A 74 11.24 -0.36 -21.21
N SER A 75 10.83 -1.05 -20.14
CA SER A 75 11.35 -2.36 -19.77
C SER A 75 11.01 -3.42 -20.82
N ARG A 76 9.74 -3.47 -21.25
CA ARG A 76 9.28 -4.35 -22.33
C ARG A 76 9.99 -4.05 -23.66
N ALA A 77 10.13 -2.78 -24.01
CA ALA A 77 10.85 -2.37 -25.22
C ALA A 77 12.32 -2.84 -25.18
N TYR A 78 12.97 -2.71 -24.03
CA TYR A 78 14.35 -3.18 -23.85
C TYR A 78 14.45 -4.71 -23.94
N ALA A 79 13.54 -5.45 -23.32
CA ALA A 79 13.48 -6.91 -23.42
C ALA A 79 13.29 -7.38 -24.88
N ALA A 80 12.40 -6.71 -25.62
CA ALA A 80 12.16 -6.99 -27.04
C ALA A 80 13.41 -6.74 -27.90
N MET A 81 14.12 -5.62 -27.68
CA MET A 81 15.39 -5.33 -28.37
C MET A 81 16.49 -6.36 -28.08
N ARG A 82 16.41 -7.04 -26.93
CA ARG A 82 17.35 -8.09 -26.51
C ARG A 82 16.86 -9.50 -26.84
N HIS A 83 15.71 -9.64 -27.51
CA HIS A 83 15.06 -10.92 -27.81
C HIS A 83 14.89 -11.82 -26.58
N ARG A 84 14.54 -11.22 -25.42
CA ARG A 84 14.36 -11.96 -24.17
C ARG A 84 12.94 -12.50 -24.05
N ASP A 85 12.86 -13.80 -23.77
CA ASP A 85 11.62 -14.53 -23.46
C ASP A 85 11.50 -14.74 -21.94
N ALA A 86 11.53 -13.64 -21.19
CA ALA A 86 11.37 -13.59 -19.74
C ALA A 86 10.86 -12.21 -19.31
N THR A 87 10.06 -12.16 -18.26
CA THR A 87 9.56 -10.89 -17.71
C THR A 87 10.67 -10.16 -16.96
N GLU A 88 10.89 -8.89 -17.24
CA GLU A 88 11.98 -8.13 -16.60
C GLU A 88 11.62 -7.80 -15.13
N ALA A 89 12.57 -7.93 -14.22
CA ALA A 89 12.37 -7.59 -12.80
C ALA A 89 11.98 -6.12 -12.59
N GLU A 90 12.52 -5.23 -13.42
CA GLU A 90 12.18 -3.80 -13.47
C GLU A 90 10.72 -3.56 -13.86
N GLU A 91 10.18 -4.35 -14.80
CA GLU A 91 8.76 -4.29 -15.16
C GLU A 91 7.90 -4.69 -13.97
N LEU A 92 8.21 -5.82 -13.33
CA LEU A 92 7.46 -6.30 -12.16
C LEU A 92 7.49 -5.30 -11.01
N HIS A 93 8.64 -4.67 -10.76
CA HIS A 93 8.77 -3.67 -9.70
C HIS A 93 7.89 -2.43 -9.98
N ALA A 94 7.90 -1.93 -11.22
CA ALA A 94 7.02 -0.83 -11.62
C ALA A 94 5.54 -1.22 -11.52
N LEU A 95 5.19 -2.45 -11.90
CA LEU A 95 3.82 -2.95 -11.82
C LEU A 95 3.30 -3.09 -10.38
N ASP A 96 4.12 -3.40 -9.38
CA ASP A 96 3.70 -3.38 -7.95
C ASP A 96 3.26 -1.97 -7.52
N TYR A 97 4.07 -0.95 -7.82
CA TYR A 97 3.73 0.45 -7.52
C TYR A 97 2.50 0.91 -8.30
N MET A 98 2.37 0.50 -9.55
CA MET A 98 1.22 0.83 -10.40
C MET A 98 -0.07 0.19 -9.88
N ALA A 99 -0.04 -1.10 -9.53
CA ALA A 99 -1.17 -1.81 -8.94
C ALA A 99 -1.58 -1.16 -7.61
N TYR A 100 -0.59 -0.82 -6.75
CA TYR A 100 -0.86 -0.10 -5.52
C TYR A 100 -1.55 1.24 -5.77
N SER A 101 -1.06 2.03 -6.74
CA SER A 101 -1.62 3.34 -7.06
C SER A 101 -3.05 3.25 -7.62
N TYR A 102 -3.32 2.28 -8.50
CA TYR A 102 -4.69 2.01 -8.96
C TYR A 102 -5.62 1.64 -7.81
N LEU A 103 -5.16 0.85 -6.85
CA LEU A 103 -5.96 0.48 -5.67
C LEU A 103 -6.28 1.68 -4.77
N GLN A 104 -5.41 2.70 -4.72
CA GLN A 104 -5.67 3.94 -3.98
C GLN A 104 -6.68 4.86 -4.68
N GLU A 105 -6.80 4.78 -6.01
CA GLU A 105 -7.84 5.45 -6.78
C GLU A 105 -9.10 4.58 -6.98
N ALA A 106 -9.15 3.40 -6.35
CA ALA A 106 -10.20 2.41 -6.49
C ALA A 106 -10.45 1.96 -7.95
N GLN A 107 -9.42 1.97 -8.79
CA GLN A 107 -9.44 1.41 -10.15
C GLN A 107 -9.17 -0.11 -10.13
N ASP A 108 -10.06 -0.87 -9.49
CA ASP A 108 -9.84 -2.29 -9.18
C ASP A 108 -9.66 -3.17 -10.42
N THR A 109 -10.40 -2.89 -11.50
CA THR A 109 -10.25 -3.62 -12.77
C THR A 109 -8.83 -3.49 -13.33
N LYS A 110 -8.25 -2.28 -13.29
CA LYS A 110 -6.88 -2.08 -13.78
C LYS A 110 -5.83 -2.71 -12.87
N ALA A 111 -6.03 -2.67 -11.55
CA ALA A 111 -5.18 -3.40 -10.63
C ALA A 111 -5.26 -4.93 -10.86
N LYS A 112 -6.45 -5.45 -11.19
CA LYS A 112 -6.68 -6.86 -11.50
C LYS A 112 -5.98 -7.31 -12.77
N GLU A 113 -5.93 -6.48 -13.81
CA GLU A 113 -5.14 -6.75 -15.03
C GLU A 113 -3.67 -7.02 -14.70
N ILE A 114 -3.09 -6.26 -13.76
CA ILE A 114 -1.71 -6.46 -13.29
C ILE A 114 -1.56 -7.76 -12.48
N VAL A 115 -2.52 -8.06 -11.61
CA VAL A 115 -2.55 -9.33 -10.85
C VAL A 115 -2.60 -10.53 -11.79
N ASP A 116 -3.46 -10.45 -12.81
CA ASP A 116 -3.63 -11.52 -13.79
C ASP A 116 -2.37 -11.71 -14.62
N PHE A 117 -1.73 -10.62 -15.05
CA PHE A 117 -0.42 -10.67 -15.70
C PHE A 117 0.63 -11.34 -14.79
N ALA A 118 0.77 -10.90 -13.54
CA ALA A 118 1.73 -11.47 -12.58
C ALA A 118 1.53 -12.97 -12.37
N ALA A 119 0.27 -13.44 -12.38
CA ALA A 119 -0.07 -14.86 -12.28
C ALA A 119 0.36 -15.70 -13.50
N THR A 120 0.64 -15.07 -14.66
CA THR A 120 1.16 -15.74 -15.86
C THR A 120 2.68 -15.86 -15.88
N VAL A 121 3.40 -15.13 -15.02
CA VAL A 121 4.87 -15.10 -15.03
C VAL A 121 5.44 -16.46 -14.66
N ARG A 122 6.30 -17.01 -15.52
CA ARG A 122 7.00 -18.29 -15.32
C ARG A 122 8.52 -18.17 -15.35
N LYS A 123 9.03 -17.09 -15.93
CA LYS A 123 10.46 -16.79 -16.07
C LYS A 123 10.68 -15.29 -15.86
N THR A 124 11.75 -14.96 -15.17
CA THR A 124 12.15 -13.56 -14.96
C THR A 124 13.58 -13.32 -15.44
N ASN A 125 13.89 -12.07 -15.78
CA ASN A 125 15.24 -11.62 -16.08
C ASN A 125 15.60 -10.41 -15.19
N PRO A 126 16.72 -10.45 -14.45
CA PRO A 126 17.52 -11.63 -14.12
C PRO A 126 16.68 -12.76 -13.47
N GLU A 127 17.17 -14.00 -13.51
CA GLU A 127 16.43 -15.14 -12.95
C GLU A 127 16.17 -14.93 -11.45
N LEU A 128 14.88 -14.76 -11.13
CA LEU A 128 14.31 -14.48 -9.82
C LEU A 128 15.17 -13.53 -8.96
N GLU A 129 15.35 -12.31 -9.45
CA GLU A 129 15.96 -11.24 -8.65
C GLU A 129 15.02 -10.75 -7.53
N PHE A 130 15.59 -10.09 -6.52
CA PHE A 130 14.93 -9.62 -5.31
C PHE A 130 13.67 -8.76 -5.58
N SER A 131 13.75 -7.76 -6.47
CA SER A 131 12.64 -6.85 -6.79
C SER A 131 11.50 -7.58 -7.51
N GLY A 132 11.84 -8.47 -8.46
CA GLY A 132 10.87 -9.31 -9.16
C GLY A 132 10.17 -10.31 -8.22
N ALA A 133 10.93 -10.99 -7.36
CA ALA A 133 10.37 -11.89 -6.35
C ALA A 133 9.45 -11.16 -5.36
N TYR A 134 9.86 -9.96 -4.92
CA TYR A 134 9.05 -9.10 -4.07
C TYR A 134 7.72 -8.73 -4.74
N ALA A 135 7.77 -8.23 -5.98
CA ALA A 135 6.58 -7.82 -6.72
C ALA A 135 5.59 -8.98 -6.93
N LEU A 136 6.08 -10.18 -7.25
CA LEU A 136 5.23 -11.36 -7.45
C LEU A 136 4.52 -11.83 -6.17
N ALA A 137 5.11 -11.59 -4.99
CA ALA A 137 4.43 -11.77 -3.72
C ALA A 137 3.50 -10.60 -3.38
N ALA A 138 3.94 -9.37 -3.67
CA ALA A 138 3.28 -8.15 -3.23
C ALA A 138 1.99 -7.85 -4.00
N ILE A 139 2.01 -7.95 -5.32
CA ILE A 139 0.89 -7.61 -6.21
C ILE A 139 -0.42 -8.30 -5.80
N PRO A 140 -0.49 -9.66 -5.73
CA PRO A 140 -1.74 -10.33 -5.36
C PRO A 140 -2.14 -10.06 -3.90
N THR A 141 -1.16 -9.94 -3.00
CA THR A 141 -1.41 -9.66 -1.58
C THR A 141 -2.01 -8.27 -1.38
N ARG A 142 -1.48 -7.23 -2.04
CA ARG A 142 -2.04 -5.87 -2.03
C ARG A 142 -3.43 -5.84 -2.62
N TYR A 143 -3.65 -6.55 -3.73
CA TYR A 143 -4.96 -6.59 -4.36
C TYR A 143 -6.04 -7.13 -3.43
N ALA A 144 -5.73 -8.13 -2.59
CA ALA A 144 -6.66 -8.60 -1.57
C ALA A 144 -6.83 -7.57 -0.44
N PHE A 145 -5.71 -7.12 0.15
CA PHE A 145 -5.72 -6.24 1.32
C PHE A 145 -6.33 -4.87 1.09
N GLU A 146 -5.98 -4.19 0.00
CA GLU A 146 -6.49 -2.84 -0.27
C GLU A 146 -8.01 -2.83 -0.51
N ARG A 147 -8.60 -3.99 -0.82
CA ARG A 147 -10.04 -4.20 -1.03
C ARG A 147 -10.78 -4.86 0.13
N ASN A 148 -10.14 -5.12 1.29
CA ASN A 148 -10.75 -5.85 2.42
C ASN A 148 -11.22 -7.25 2.02
N ASP A 149 -10.67 -7.81 0.93
CA ASP A 149 -11.07 -9.11 0.42
C ASP A 149 -10.33 -10.20 1.20
N TRP A 150 -10.74 -10.36 2.46
CA TRP A 150 -10.10 -11.25 3.43
C TRP A 150 -10.22 -12.72 3.01
N ALA A 151 -11.28 -13.07 2.29
CA ALA A 151 -11.43 -14.39 1.67
C ALA A 151 -10.36 -14.62 0.59
N ALA A 152 -10.14 -13.65 -0.31
CA ALA A 152 -9.04 -13.74 -1.28
C ALA A 152 -7.67 -13.75 -0.59
N ALA A 153 -7.47 -12.95 0.46
CA ALA A 153 -6.22 -12.94 1.23
C ALA A 153 -5.93 -14.31 1.87
N ALA A 154 -6.97 -14.99 2.38
CA ALA A 154 -6.87 -16.34 2.96
C ALA A 154 -6.54 -17.43 1.93
N ALA A 155 -6.77 -17.16 0.65
CA ALA A 155 -6.66 -18.09 -0.48
C ALA A 155 -5.56 -17.72 -1.48
N LEU A 156 -4.61 -16.86 -1.08
CA LEU A 156 -3.48 -16.50 -1.95
C LEU A 156 -2.66 -17.73 -2.33
N THR A 157 -2.12 -17.71 -3.55
CA THR A 157 -1.26 -18.78 -4.06
C THR A 157 0.20 -18.38 -3.87
N ILE A 158 1.02 -19.30 -3.35
CA ILE A 158 2.48 -19.13 -3.33
C ILE A 158 3.02 -19.40 -4.75
N PRO A 159 3.76 -18.46 -5.37
CA PRO A 159 4.33 -18.65 -6.70
C PRO A 159 5.20 -19.91 -6.79
N ASN A 160 4.95 -20.71 -7.82
CA ASN A 160 5.79 -21.86 -8.15
C ASN A 160 6.82 -21.46 -9.22
N LEU A 161 7.91 -20.84 -8.79
CA LEU A 161 9.03 -20.41 -9.63
C LEU A 161 10.33 -21.07 -9.17
N PRO A 162 11.28 -21.34 -10.09
CA PRO A 162 12.62 -21.76 -9.72
C PRO A 162 13.23 -20.80 -8.70
N HIS A 163 13.96 -21.34 -7.71
CA HIS A 163 14.66 -20.58 -6.68
C HIS A 163 13.79 -19.77 -5.69
N TRP A 164 12.45 -19.90 -5.72
CA TRP A 164 11.54 -19.17 -4.80
C TRP A 164 11.89 -19.35 -3.32
N SER A 165 12.31 -20.56 -2.92
CA SER A 165 12.73 -20.88 -1.55
C SER A 165 13.96 -20.08 -1.06
N SER A 166 14.70 -19.43 -1.97
CA SER A 166 15.80 -18.51 -1.64
C SER A 166 15.30 -17.17 -1.08
N PHE A 167 14.00 -16.89 -1.21
CA PHE A 167 13.34 -15.66 -0.77
C PHE A 167 12.29 -15.95 0.31
N PRO A 168 12.68 -16.44 1.50
CA PRO A 168 11.72 -16.84 2.54
C PRO A 168 10.82 -15.68 2.99
N PHE A 169 11.30 -14.44 2.94
CA PHE A 169 10.49 -13.27 3.29
C PHE A 169 9.38 -12.97 2.28
N MET A 170 9.53 -13.38 1.02
CA MET A 170 8.53 -13.14 -0.02
C MET A 170 7.36 -14.11 0.15
N GLU A 171 7.66 -15.37 0.47
CA GLU A 171 6.63 -16.30 0.94
C GLU A 171 5.98 -15.79 2.25
N ALA A 172 6.77 -15.24 3.17
CA ALA A 172 6.24 -14.75 4.44
C ALA A 172 5.27 -13.57 4.29
N LEU A 173 5.43 -12.75 3.24
CA LEU A 173 4.46 -11.70 2.88
C LEU A 173 3.11 -12.29 2.44
N ILE A 174 3.13 -13.40 1.69
CA ILE A 174 1.90 -14.11 1.29
C ILE A 174 1.26 -14.78 2.51
N GLU A 175 2.07 -15.39 3.38
CA GLU A 175 1.59 -15.97 4.63
C GLU A 175 1.03 -14.92 5.60
N TYR A 176 1.49 -13.67 5.53
CA TYR A 176 0.83 -12.57 6.23
C TYR A 176 -0.60 -12.33 5.70
N GLY A 177 -0.77 -12.42 4.37
CA GLY A 177 -2.07 -12.50 3.70
C GLY A 177 -2.96 -13.60 4.26
N HIS A 178 -2.45 -14.83 4.33
CA HIS A 178 -3.19 -15.95 4.92
C HIS A 178 -3.54 -15.70 6.38
N ALA A 179 -2.60 -15.19 7.18
CA ALA A 179 -2.79 -14.98 8.61
C ALA A 179 -3.90 -13.95 8.90
N LEU A 180 -3.85 -12.78 8.25
CA LEU A 180 -4.89 -11.76 8.40
C LEU A 180 -6.21 -12.20 7.79
N GLY A 181 -6.19 -12.71 6.54
CA GLY A 181 -7.39 -13.14 5.84
C GLY A 181 -8.17 -14.17 6.65
N ARG A 182 -7.48 -15.20 7.15
CA ARG A 182 -8.07 -16.26 7.97
C ARG A 182 -8.59 -15.75 9.31
N ALA A 183 -7.85 -14.85 9.98
CA ALA A 183 -8.32 -14.25 11.22
C ALA A 183 -9.62 -13.46 11.02
N HIS A 184 -9.73 -12.68 9.95
CA HIS A 184 -10.92 -11.88 9.64
C HIS A 184 -12.14 -12.72 9.24
N ILE A 185 -11.96 -13.88 8.61
CA ILE A 185 -13.08 -14.79 8.26
C ILE A 185 -13.40 -15.82 9.37
N GLY A 186 -12.72 -15.74 10.52
CA GLY A 186 -12.96 -16.60 11.68
C GLY A 186 -12.23 -17.95 11.68
N ASP A 187 -11.36 -18.23 10.70
CA ASP A 187 -10.48 -19.41 10.71
C ASP A 187 -9.23 -19.15 11.59
N LEU A 188 -9.44 -19.13 12.90
CA LEU A 188 -8.37 -18.82 13.85
C LEU A 188 -7.25 -19.87 13.84
N ASP A 189 -7.59 -21.14 13.63
CA ASP A 189 -6.60 -22.23 13.58
C ASP A 189 -5.73 -22.12 12.33
N GLY A 190 -6.33 -21.84 11.18
CA GLY A 190 -5.59 -21.57 9.96
C GLY A 190 -4.75 -20.29 10.05
N ALA A 191 -5.22 -19.25 10.74
CA ALA A 191 -4.44 -18.05 11.01
C ALA A 191 -3.20 -18.35 11.87
N ARG A 192 -3.35 -19.14 12.96
CA ARG A 192 -2.21 -19.56 13.80
C ARG A 192 -1.20 -20.42 13.03
N LYS A 193 -1.65 -21.28 12.11
CA LYS A 193 -0.77 -22.06 11.22
C LYS A 193 0.04 -21.14 10.30
N ALA A 194 -0.59 -20.15 9.69
CA ALA A 194 0.11 -19.16 8.86
C ALA A 194 1.14 -18.36 9.66
N ILE A 195 0.79 -17.89 10.86
CA ILE A 195 1.74 -17.20 11.78
C ILE A 195 2.92 -18.11 12.15
N ALA A 196 2.68 -19.40 12.39
CA ALA A 196 3.75 -20.36 12.64
C ALA A 196 4.67 -20.53 11.42
N ARG A 197 4.11 -20.55 10.20
CA ARG A 197 4.90 -20.59 8.95
C ARG A 197 5.72 -19.32 8.77
N MET A 198 5.15 -18.14 9.00
CA MET A 198 5.87 -16.86 8.99
C MET A 198 7.08 -16.90 9.93
N ARG A 199 6.93 -17.48 11.13
CA ARG A 199 8.04 -17.64 12.09
C ARG A 199 9.15 -18.54 11.55
N GLN A 200 8.80 -19.67 10.94
CA GLN A 200 9.77 -20.56 10.31
C GLN A 200 10.55 -19.86 9.19
N LEU A 201 9.85 -19.08 8.35
CA LEU A 201 10.43 -18.34 7.24
C LEU A 201 11.38 -17.22 7.73
N ARG A 202 11.01 -16.51 8.79
CA ARG A 202 11.89 -15.53 9.46
C ARG A 202 13.21 -16.16 9.90
N ASP A 203 13.12 -17.37 10.48
CA ASP A 203 14.25 -18.08 11.08
C ASP A 203 15.07 -18.87 10.06
N ALA A 204 14.59 -19.01 8.81
CA ALA A 204 15.24 -19.74 7.73
C ALA A 204 16.55 -19.10 7.24
N THR A 205 16.82 -17.84 7.60
CA THR A 205 18.10 -17.19 7.26
C THR A 205 18.65 -16.40 8.44
N LYS A 206 19.97 -16.48 8.63
CA LYS A 206 20.72 -15.70 9.63
C LYS A 206 21.49 -14.52 9.03
N ASP A 207 21.33 -14.27 7.73
CA ASP A 207 22.04 -13.20 7.03
C ASP A 207 21.56 -11.82 7.53
N PRO A 208 22.47 -10.97 8.07
CA PRO A 208 22.14 -9.65 8.59
C PRO A 208 21.54 -8.70 7.54
N LYS A 209 21.79 -8.93 6.24
CA LYS A 209 21.21 -8.08 5.18
C LYS A 209 19.67 -8.12 5.16
N PHE A 210 19.08 -9.13 5.79
CA PHE A 210 17.63 -9.27 5.91
C PHE A 210 17.07 -8.82 7.27
N ASP A 211 17.86 -8.18 8.13
CA ASP A 211 17.40 -7.77 9.47
C ASP A 211 16.20 -6.82 9.43
N TYR A 212 16.13 -5.94 8.43
CA TYR A 212 14.94 -5.12 8.20
C TYR A 212 13.70 -6.01 7.98
N PHE A 213 13.78 -6.98 7.07
CA PHE A 213 12.65 -7.85 6.72
C PHE A 213 12.23 -8.74 7.89
N LYS A 214 13.18 -9.20 8.71
CA LYS A 214 12.89 -9.93 9.95
C LYS A 214 12.11 -9.08 10.94
N LYS A 215 12.59 -7.86 11.22
CA LYS A 215 11.90 -6.93 12.14
C LYS A 215 10.51 -6.58 11.62
N HIS A 216 10.37 -6.33 10.33
CA HIS A 216 9.08 -6.04 9.71
C HIS A 216 8.12 -7.24 9.83
N LEU A 217 8.60 -8.44 9.55
CA LEU A 217 7.83 -9.67 9.67
C LEU A 217 7.41 -9.97 11.12
N GLU A 218 8.25 -9.64 12.10
CA GLU A 218 7.89 -9.76 13.53
C GLU A 218 6.73 -8.84 13.91
N VAL A 219 6.75 -7.62 13.41
CA VAL A 219 5.68 -6.63 13.61
C VAL A 219 4.38 -7.11 12.92
N GLN A 220 4.47 -7.66 11.71
CA GLN A 220 3.33 -8.27 11.00
C GLN A 220 2.75 -9.50 11.72
N MET A 221 3.60 -10.40 12.24
CA MET A 221 3.15 -11.57 13.02
C MET A 221 2.41 -11.15 14.29
N ARG A 222 2.88 -10.10 14.98
CA ARG A 222 2.20 -9.55 16.17
C ARG A 222 0.85 -8.96 15.81
N ALA A 223 0.76 -8.20 14.71
CA ALA A 223 -0.51 -7.67 14.22
C ALA A 223 -1.51 -8.78 13.88
N ALA A 224 -1.08 -9.82 13.15
CA ALA A 224 -1.94 -10.97 12.85
C ALA A 224 -2.38 -11.73 14.12
N SER A 225 -1.47 -11.88 15.09
CA SER A 225 -1.79 -12.49 16.38
C SER A 225 -2.80 -11.67 17.18
N ALA A 226 -2.80 -10.34 17.05
CA ALA A 226 -3.79 -9.46 17.66
C ALA A 226 -5.19 -9.69 17.07
N TRP A 227 -5.31 -9.89 15.76
CA TRP A 227 -6.58 -10.26 15.12
C TRP A 227 -7.07 -11.65 15.54
N VAL A 228 -6.16 -12.61 15.77
CA VAL A 228 -6.52 -13.90 16.37
C VAL A 228 -7.06 -13.70 17.79
N ALA A 229 -6.38 -12.92 18.63
CA ALA A 229 -6.84 -12.61 19.99
C ALA A 229 -8.21 -11.91 19.99
N TYR A 230 -8.45 -11.00 19.04
CA TYR A 230 -9.76 -10.37 18.85
C TYR A 230 -10.84 -11.41 18.54
N GLY A 231 -10.58 -12.33 17.61
CA GLY A 231 -11.50 -13.43 17.28
C GLY A 231 -11.76 -14.39 18.45
N GLU A 232 -10.84 -14.50 19.40
CA GLU A 232 -11.02 -15.24 20.67
C GLU A 232 -11.81 -14.45 21.73
N GLY A 233 -12.25 -13.23 21.42
CA GLY A 233 -12.96 -12.34 22.35
C GLY A 233 -12.05 -11.53 23.28
N LYS A 234 -10.71 -11.62 23.13
CA LYS A 234 -9.72 -10.91 23.96
C LYS A 234 -9.48 -9.49 23.43
N LYS A 235 -10.54 -8.68 23.46
CA LYS A 235 -10.61 -7.36 22.82
C LYS A 235 -9.51 -6.39 23.31
N ASP A 236 -9.33 -6.27 24.61
CA ASP A 236 -8.33 -5.33 25.17
C ASP A 236 -6.89 -5.77 24.88
N GLU A 237 -6.63 -7.09 24.89
CA GLU A 237 -5.34 -7.64 24.50
C GLU A 237 -5.03 -7.34 23.03
N ALA A 238 -6.00 -7.55 22.13
CA ALA A 238 -5.85 -7.25 20.71
C ALA A 238 -5.52 -5.77 20.46
N VAL A 239 -6.21 -4.86 21.16
CA VAL A 239 -5.95 -3.41 21.07
C VAL A 239 -4.52 -3.09 21.50
N GLU A 240 -4.07 -3.62 22.63
CA GLU A 240 -2.72 -3.33 23.14
C GLU A 240 -1.63 -3.92 22.23
N MET A 241 -1.84 -5.12 21.69
CA MET A 241 -0.93 -5.73 20.73
C MET A 241 -0.81 -4.92 19.44
N LEU A 242 -1.93 -4.47 18.86
CA LEU A 242 -1.92 -3.61 17.67
C LEU A 242 -1.28 -2.26 17.95
N ARG A 243 -1.56 -1.63 19.10
CA ARG A 243 -0.93 -0.35 19.49
C ARG A 243 0.59 -0.45 19.54
N ARG A 244 1.13 -1.43 20.27
CA ARG A 244 2.59 -1.65 20.35
C ARG A 244 3.20 -1.96 19.00
N SER A 245 2.47 -2.68 18.15
CA SER A 245 2.95 -3.05 16.82
C SER A 245 2.93 -1.87 15.86
N ALA A 246 1.94 -0.97 15.97
CA ALA A 246 1.87 0.29 15.23
C ALA A 246 3.05 1.20 15.58
N ASP A 247 3.32 1.40 16.87
CA ASP A 247 4.45 2.23 17.31
C ASP A 247 5.79 1.66 16.82
N ALA A 248 5.93 0.33 16.75
CA ALA A 248 7.11 -0.32 16.21
C ALA A 248 7.25 -0.18 14.68
N GLU A 249 6.15 -0.27 13.93
CA GLU A 249 6.13 -0.07 12.47
C GLU A 249 6.53 1.36 12.09
N ASP A 250 6.02 2.35 12.81
CA ASP A 250 6.34 3.77 12.60
C ASP A 250 7.84 4.06 12.70
N VAL A 251 8.52 3.41 13.65
CA VAL A 251 9.98 3.55 13.85
C VAL A 251 10.77 2.80 12.78
N LEU A 252 10.29 1.64 12.35
CA LEU A 252 10.99 0.78 11.40
C LEU A 252 11.13 1.43 10.01
N GLY A 253 10.12 2.21 9.60
CA GLY A 253 10.09 2.83 8.28
C GLY A 253 9.90 1.80 7.16
N LYS A 254 10.24 2.18 5.92
CA LYS A 254 10.12 1.28 4.76
C LYS A 254 11.48 0.93 4.15
N HIS A 255 11.54 -0.24 3.52
CA HIS A 255 12.58 -0.55 2.54
C HIS A 255 12.26 0.05 1.16
N PRO A 256 13.26 0.52 0.38
CA PRO A 256 13.03 1.14 -0.93
C PRO A 256 12.24 0.28 -1.93
N VAL A 257 12.40 -1.05 -1.87
CA VAL A 257 11.65 -2.00 -2.73
C VAL A 257 10.12 -1.91 -2.60
N SER A 258 9.60 -1.35 -1.52
CA SER A 258 8.16 -1.30 -1.26
C SER A 258 7.58 0.09 -1.55
N PRO A 259 6.38 0.21 -2.14
CA PRO A 259 5.65 1.47 -2.16
C PRO A 259 5.18 1.92 -0.76
N GLY A 260 5.00 0.97 0.16
CA GLY A 260 4.54 1.24 1.53
C GLY A 260 4.13 -0.04 2.26
N ALA A 261 3.71 0.11 3.53
CA ALA A 261 3.11 -0.99 4.28
C ALA A 261 1.90 -1.57 3.52
N PHE A 262 1.64 -2.86 3.70
CA PHE A 262 0.55 -3.57 3.03
C PHE A 262 -0.81 -3.20 3.61
N VAL A 263 -0.93 -3.32 4.93
CA VAL A 263 -2.00 -2.72 5.72
C VAL A 263 -1.30 -2.05 6.92
N PRO A 264 -1.11 -0.72 6.92
CA PRO A 264 -0.51 -0.03 8.05
C PRO A 264 -1.18 -0.45 9.36
N ILE A 265 -0.39 -0.76 10.38
CA ILE A 265 -0.93 -1.32 11.63
C ILE A 265 -1.77 -0.27 12.37
N ARG A 266 -1.48 1.01 12.19
CA ARG A 266 -2.38 2.10 12.64
C ARG A 266 -3.75 2.05 11.97
N GLU A 267 -3.83 1.73 10.69
CA GLU A 267 -5.12 1.54 10.02
C GLU A 267 -5.83 0.29 10.57
N GLN A 268 -5.12 -0.80 10.85
CA GLN A 268 -5.70 -2.00 11.49
C GLN A 268 -6.25 -1.68 12.89
N LEU A 269 -5.50 -0.93 13.69
CA LEU A 269 -5.94 -0.48 15.01
C LEU A 269 -7.15 0.46 14.92
N GLY A 270 -7.16 1.37 13.95
CA GLY A 270 -8.30 2.22 13.64
C GLY A 270 -9.55 1.42 13.29
N SER A 271 -9.41 0.42 12.41
CA SER A 271 -10.49 -0.51 12.06
C SER A 271 -10.98 -1.29 13.29
N LEU A 272 -10.08 -1.82 14.11
CA LEU A 272 -10.47 -2.51 15.34
C LEU A 272 -11.23 -1.57 16.29
N PHE A 273 -10.83 -0.31 16.42
CA PHE A 273 -11.58 0.65 17.23
C PHE A 273 -12.98 0.93 16.69
N LEU A 274 -13.18 0.98 15.37
CA LEU A 274 -14.52 1.08 14.79
C LEU A 274 -15.38 -0.14 15.14
N GLU A 275 -14.84 -1.36 14.99
CA GLU A 275 -15.51 -2.61 15.38
C GLU A 275 -15.92 -2.64 16.86
N LEU A 276 -15.11 -2.00 17.72
CA LEU A 276 -15.36 -1.87 19.15
C LEU A 276 -16.28 -0.70 19.53
N GLY A 277 -16.81 0.06 18.57
CA GLY A 277 -17.65 1.23 18.83
C GLY A 277 -16.89 2.39 19.48
N ARG A 278 -15.59 2.53 19.18
CA ARG A 278 -14.67 3.56 19.71
C ARG A 278 -14.20 4.53 18.61
N PRO A 279 -15.12 5.24 17.93
CA PRO A 279 -14.76 6.02 16.75
C PRO A 279 -13.81 7.19 17.04
N LYS A 280 -13.84 7.78 18.25
CA LYS A 280 -12.86 8.81 18.65
C LYS A 280 -11.43 8.30 18.75
N ASP A 281 -11.24 7.03 19.10
CA ASP A 281 -9.91 6.41 19.10
C ASP A 281 -9.52 6.03 17.67
N ALA A 282 -10.47 5.49 16.89
CA ALA A 282 -10.25 5.14 15.49
C ALA A 282 -9.77 6.33 14.65
N GLN A 283 -10.45 7.49 14.77
CA GLN A 283 -10.11 8.70 14.05
C GLN A 283 -8.64 9.11 14.29
N ARG A 284 -8.18 9.06 15.55
CA ARG A 284 -6.80 9.40 15.91
C ARG A 284 -5.78 8.49 15.21
N GLU A 285 -6.05 7.20 15.11
CA GLU A 285 -5.14 6.24 14.47
C GLU A 285 -5.13 6.40 12.95
N PHE A 286 -6.28 6.59 12.30
CA PHE A 286 -6.33 6.87 10.87
C PHE A 286 -5.65 8.19 10.51
N GLU A 287 -5.82 9.24 11.33
CA GLU A 287 -5.14 10.52 11.13
C GLU A 287 -3.64 10.42 11.33
N ALA A 288 -3.18 9.64 12.31
CA ALA A 288 -1.77 9.33 12.47
C ALA A 288 -1.21 8.57 11.26
N ALA A 289 -1.94 7.56 10.76
CA ALA A 289 -1.57 6.83 9.55
C ALA A 289 -1.48 7.74 8.32
N LEU A 290 -2.44 8.65 8.13
CA LEU A 290 -2.47 9.58 6.99
C LEU A 290 -1.33 10.60 6.97
N LYS A 291 -0.69 10.87 8.11
CA LYS A 291 0.55 11.67 8.16
C LYS A 291 1.74 10.92 7.55
N ILE A 292 1.75 9.59 7.65
CA ILE A 292 2.80 8.70 7.12
C ILE A 292 2.49 8.28 5.68
N TYR A 293 1.22 8.05 5.39
CA TYR A 293 0.69 7.60 4.10
C TYR A 293 -0.39 8.57 3.57
N PRO A 294 -0.01 9.80 3.18
CA PRO A 294 -0.93 10.77 2.61
C PRO A 294 -1.73 10.19 1.44
N GLY A 295 -3.04 10.42 1.45
CA GLY A 295 -3.90 10.03 0.33
C GLY A 295 -4.19 8.53 0.23
N ARG A 296 -3.80 7.71 1.22
CA ARG A 296 -4.19 6.29 1.23
C ARG A 296 -5.71 6.16 1.37
N PHE A 297 -6.34 5.43 0.45
CA PHE A 297 -7.80 5.25 0.34
C PHE A 297 -8.42 4.85 1.67
N ARG A 298 -7.85 3.82 2.31
CA ARG A 298 -8.34 3.24 3.56
C ARG A 298 -8.22 4.20 4.73
N GLY A 299 -7.08 4.87 4.86
CA GLY A 299 -6.88 5.91 5.85
C GLY A 299 -7.91 7.04 5.71
N LEU A 300 -8.16 7.51 4.48
CA LEU A 300 -9.15 8.55 4.22
C LEU A 300 -10.57 8.10 4.56
N TYR A 301 -10.97 6.91 4.11
CA TYR A 301 -12.30 6.37 4.38
C TYR A 301 -12.52 6.11 5.87
N GLY A 302 -11.56 5.46 6.54
CA GLY A 302 -11.61 5.16 7.96
C GLY A 302 -11.68 6.43 8.83
N ALA A 303 -10.88 7.45 8.50
CA ALA A 303 -10.94 8.75 9.18
C ALA A 303 -12.30 9.45 8.96
N ALA A 304 -12.85 9.38 7.74
CA ALA A 304 -14.16 9.96 7.43
C ALA A 304 -15.28 9.27 8.21
N LEU A 305 -15.32 7.94 8.19
CA LEU A 305 -16.31 7.13 8.90
C LEU A 305 -16.24 7.34 10.41
N ALA A 306 -15.04 7.41 10.98
CA ALA A 306 -14.85 7.71 12.39
C ALA A 306 -15.32 9.12 12.76
N ALA A 307 -15.01 10.12 11.94
CA ALA A 307 -15.49 11.49 12.13
C ALA A 307 -17.03 11.58 12.03
N GLU A 308 -17.62 10.87 11.06
CA GLU A 308 -19.07 10.79 10.90
C GLU A 308 -19.76 10.19 12.13
N GLN A 309 -19.27 9.05 12.64
CA GLN A 309 -19.81 8.41 13.84
C GLN A 309 -19.66 9.24 15.12
N THR A 310 -18.75 10.21 15.14
CA THR A 310 -18.57 11.14 16.27
C THR A 310 -19.34 12.45 16.11
N GLY A 311 -20.00 12.67 14.96
CA GLY A 311 -20.72 13.90 14.65
C GLY A 311 -19.81 15.04 14.18
N ASP A 312 -18.53 14.79 13.90
CA ASP A 312 -17.58 15.76 13.36
C ASP A 312 -17.80 15.94 11.85
N LYS A 313 -18.83 16.72 11.51
CA LYS A 313 -19.26 16.97 10.14
C LYS A 313 -18.18 17.63 9.28
N GLU A 314 -17.33 18.47 9.88
CA GLU A 314 -16.28 19.17 9.16
C GLU A 314 -15.22 18.19 8.66
N ASN A 315 -14.68 17.34 9.55
CA ASN A 315 -13.67 16.37 9.15
C ASN A 315 -14.25 15.25 8.27
N ALA A 316 -15.45 14.77 8.57
CA ALA A 316 -16.13 13.78 7.72
C ALA A 316 -16.29 14.30 6.29
N GLY A 317 -16.85 15.52 6.13
CA GLY A 317 -17.00 16.17 4.83
C GLY A 317 -15.66 16.37 4.11
N ARG A 318 -14.62 16.81 4.82
CA ARG A 318 -13.27 17.02 4.25
C ARG A 318 -12.66 15.72 3.73
N TYR A 319 -12.69 14.64 4.50
CA TYR A 319 -12.11 13.36 4.10
C TYR A 319 -12.90 12.70 2.97
N TYR A 320 -14.24 12.68 3.04
CA TYR A 320 -15.08 12.14 1.97
C TYR A 320 -14.97 12.93 0.67
N ALA A 321 -14.87 14.26 0.73
CA ALA A 321 -14.63 15.09 -0.46
C ALA A 321 -13.27 14.77 -1.10
N LYS A 322 -12.22 14.64 -0.30
CA LYS A 322 -10.88 14.25 -0.80
C LYS A 322 -10.91 12.87 -1.44
N LEU A 323 -11.56 11.89 -0.79
CA LEU A 323 -11.66 10.53 -1.31
C LEU A 323 -12.45 10.51 -2.63
N ALA A 324 -13.59 11.20 -2.71
CA ALA A 324 -14.39 11.30 -3.93
C ALA A 324 -13.62 11.92 -5.09
N ALA A 325 -12.79 12.95 -4.84
CA ALA A 325 -11.93 13.53 -5.86
C ALA A 325 -10.84 12.54 -6.32
N GLN A 326 -10.20 11.85 -5.37
CA GLN A 326 -9.15 10.86 -5.65
C GLN A 326 -9.66 9.68 -6.47
N THR A 327 -10.92 9.29 -6.29
CA THR A 327 -11.52 8.11 -6.94
C THR A 327 -12.45 8.49 -8.09
N ALA A 328 -12.36 9.71 -8.63
CA ALA A 328 -13.26 10.19 -9.68
C ALA A 328 -13.20 9.36 -10.98
N LYS A 329 -12.08 8.67 -11.23
CA LYS A 329 -11.88 7.76 -12.37
C LYS A 329 -12.31 6.32 -12.08
N SER A 330 -12.74 6.01 -10.85
CA SER A 330 -13.18 4.66 -10.50
C SER A 330 -14.52 4.36 -11.19
N ASN A 331 -14.57 3.21 -11.85
CA ASN A 331 -15.79 2.59 -12.35
C ASN A 331 -16.26 1.44 -11.43
N GLY A 332 -15.67 1.32 -10.23
CA GLY A 332 -15.84 0.19 -9.34
C GLY A 332 -17.07 0.28 -8.44
N SER A 333 -17.45 -0.87 -7.90
CA SER A 333 -18.62 -1.07 -7.03
C SER A 333 -18.25 -1.19 -5.55
N ARG A 334 -17.10 -0.64 -5.12
CA ARG A 334 -16.70 -0.68 -3.70
C ARG A 334 -17.81 -0.07 -2.84
N ASP A 335 -18.22 -0.76 -1.79
CA ASP A 335 -19.28 -0.30 -0.89
C ASP A 335 -18.90 1.02 -0.20
N GLU A 336 -17.61 1.22 0.06
CA GLU A 336 -17.08 2.48 0.58
C GLU A 336 -17.39 3.66 -0.35
N LEU A 337 -17.35 3.46 -1.67
CA LEU A 337 -17.67 4.50 -2.65
C LEU A 337 -19.18 4.76 -2.76
N ASN A 338 -20.01 3.72 -2.58
CA ASN A 338 -21.46 3.90 -2.44
C ASN A 338 -21.74 4.81 -1.25
N HIS A 339 -21.15 4.49 -0.09
CA HIS A 339 -21.33 5.27 1.12
C HIS A 339 -20.86 6.73 0.98
N VAL A 340 -19.69 6.96 0.36
CA VAL A 340 -19.20 8.33 0.08
C VAL A 340 -20.19 9.13 -0.77
N ARG A 341 -20.80 8.50 -1.78
CA ARG A 341 -21.80 9.17 -2.65
C ARG A 341 -23.05 9.53 -1.85
N ASP A 342 -23.58 8.59 -1.07
CA ASP A 342 -24.79 8.78 -0.28
C ASP A 342 -24.61 9.88 0.77
N TYR A 343 -23.48 9.86 1.50
CA TYR A 343 -23.14 10.89 2.47
C TYR A 343 -23.11 12.28 1.83
N ARG A 344 -22.44 12.42 0.68
CA ARG A 344 -22.30 13.71 0.00
C ARG A 344 -23.62 14.22 -0.58
N ALA A 345 -24.47 13.34 -1.08
CA ALA A 345 -25.80 13.72 -1.57
C ALA A 345 -26.67 14.28 -0.43
N ALA A 346 -26.74 13.57 0.70
CA ALA A 346 -27.52 13.99 1.86
C ALA A 346 -27.06 15.36 2.41
N HIS A 347 -25.75 15.64 2.40
CA HIS A 347 -25.21 16.90 2.91
C HIS A 347 -25.27 18.06 1.89
N ALA A 348 -25.32 17.78 0.59
CA ALA A 348 -25.57 18.79 -0.42
C ALA A 348 -27.03 19.30 -0.38
N GLU A 349 -27.99 18.39 -0.16
CA GLU A 349 -29.40 18.73 0.01
C GLU A 349 -29.64 19.56 1.28
N ALA A 350 -29.02 19.18 2.41
CA ALA A 350 -29.11 19.93 3.66
C ALA A 350 -28.59 21.38 3.50
N ALA A 351 -27.47 21.57 2.80
CA ALA A 351 -26.92 22.91 2.53
C ALA A 351 -27.84 23.77 1.64
N GLN A 352 -28.58 23.16 0.70
CA GLN A 352 -29.56 23.89 -0.12
C GLN A 352 -30.80 24.29 0.70
N VAL A 353 -31.30 23.42 1.58
CA VAL A 353 -32.45 23.73 2.44
C VAL A 353 -32.14 24.85 3.44
N ASP A 354 -30.96 24.81 4.08
CA ASP A 354 -30.50 25.87 4.99
C ASP A 354 -30.24 27.19 4.25
N GLY A 355 -29.72 27.12 3.03
CA GLY A 355 -29.54 28.28 2.15
C GLY A 355 -30.86 28.96 1.79
N VAL A 356 -31.89 28.20 1.40
CA VAL A 356 -33.23 28.73 1.09
C VAL A 356 -33.93 29.30 2.33
N ALA A 357 -33.71 28.71 3.51
CA ALA A 357 -34.24 29.23 4.78
C ALA A 357 -33.56 30.55 5.20
N SER A 358 -32.26 30.73 4.89
CA SER A 358 -31.51 31.96 5.20
C SER A 358 -31.87 33.15 4.30
N VAL A 359 -32.33 32.90 3.07
CA VAL A 359 -32.75 33.93 2.10
C VAL A 359 -34.19 34.42 2.34
N ARG A 360 -34.96 33.73 3.19
CA ARG A 360 -36.35 34.08 3.55
C ARG A 360 -36.50 34.83 4.88
N LYS A 361 -35.40 35.28 5.48
CA LYS A 361 -35.40 36.23 6.61
C LYS A 361 -34.75 37.53 6.16
#